data_AF-A0A8S3B5Q0-F1
#
_entry.id   AF-A0A8S3B5Q0-F1
#
_cell.length_a   1.000
_cell.length_b   1.000
_cell.length_c   1.000
_cell.angle_alpha   90.00
_cell.angle_beta   90.00
_cell.angle_gamma   90.00
#
_symmetry.space_group_name_H-M   'P 1'
#
loop_
_entity.id
_entity.type
_entity.pdbx_description
1 polymer ?
#
loop_
_entity_poly.entity_id
_entity_poly.type
_entity_poly.pdbx_seq_one_letter_code
_entity_poly.pdbx_strand_id
1 'polypeptide(L)' 'FSGADDTKTQKQRDRYDEILGQGLGGIPGIIQDPCYHKGCDSIQNINLFGYEKMVQAAAYALEFLGRQHDLKAWLYPSIE' A
#
# COMPACT_ATOMS: atom_id res chain seq x y z
N PHE A 1 5.21 -9.75 -1.07
CA PHE A 1 4.31 -8.74 -1.68
C PHE A 1 4.41 -7.44 -0.89
N SER A 2 5.41 -6.62 -1.22
CA SER A 2 5.71 -5.34 -0.58
C SER A 2 4.87 -4.15 -1.11
N GLY A 3 3.93 -4.41 -2.03
CA GLY A 3 3.16 -3.37 -2.71
C GLY A 3 3.88 -2.71 -3.89
N ALA A 4 5.20 -2.95 -4.04
CA ALA A 4 6.03 -2.51 -5.17
C ALA A 4 6.67 -3.67 -5.95
N ASP A 5 6.19 -4.90 -5.74
CA ASP A 5 6.79 -6.10 -6.35
C ASP A 5 6.37 -6.31 -7.82
N ASP A 6 5.32 -5.61 -8.29
CA ASP A 6 4.82 -5.70 -9.67
C ASP A 6 4.14 -4.39 -10.10
N THR A 7 3.99 -4.21 -11.41
CA THR A 7 3.26 -3.09 -12.02
C THR A 7 1.75 -3.33 -12.00
N LYS A 8 0.99 -2.25 -11.80
CA LYS A 8 -0.46 -2.27 -11.91
C LYS A 8 -0.89 -2.23 -13.39
N THR A 9 -1.81 -3.10 -13.80
CA THR A 9 -2.46 -3.02 -15.13
C THR A 9 -3.49 -1.87 -15.18
N GLN A 10 -3.89 -1.44 -16.37
CA GLN A 10 -4.95 -0.44 -16.55
C GLN A 10 -6.25 -0.86 -15.84
N LYS A 11 -6.69 -2.11 -16.05
CA LYS A 11 -7.90 -2.65 -15.41
C LYS A 11 -7.83 -2.61 -13.88
N GLN A 12 -6.67 -2.92 -13.31
CA GLN A 12 -6.49 -2.81 -11.86
C GLN A 12 -6.53 -1.35 -11.39
N ARG A 13 -5.90 -0.43 -12.13
CA ARG A 13 -5.96 1.01 -11.83
C ARG A 13 -7.41 1.52 -11.85
N ASP A 14 -8.17 1.20 -12.89
CA ASP A 14 -9.57 1.65 -13.04
C ASP A 14 -10.44 1.10 -11.89
N ARG A 15 -10.27 -0.18 -11.54
CA ARG A 15 -10.94 -0.78 -10.38
C ARG A 15 -10.63 -0.03 -9.09
N TYR A 16 -9.40 0.38 -8.86
CA TYR A 16 -9.05 1.12 -7.64
C TYR A 16 -9.56 2.55 -7.67
N ASP A 17 -9.63 3.21 -8.82
CA ASP A 17 -10.30 4.50 -8.96
C ASP A 17 -11.80 4.41 -8.60
N GLU A 18 -12.50 3.35 -9.02
CA GLU A 18 -13.91 3.15 -8.65
C GLU A 18 -14.10 2.94 -7.14
N ILE A 19 -13.19 2.21 -6.50
CA ILE A 19 -13.29 1.87 -5.06
C ILE A 19 -12.85 3.03 -4.17
N LEU A 20 -11.79 3.74 -4.54
CA LEU A 20 -11.13 4.74 -3.70
C LEU A 20 -11.60 6.17 -4.02
N GLY A 21 -12.08 6.41 -5.23
CA GLY A 21 -12.40 7.73 -5.77
C GLY A 21 -11.51 8.07 -6.96
N GLN A 22 -12.06 8.89 -7.87
CA GLN A 22 -11.40 9.26 -9.12
C GLN A 22 -10.02 9.88 -8.87
N GLY A 23 -8.98 9.29 -9.47
CA GLY A 23 -7.59 9.76 -9.36
C GLY A 23 -6.76 9.10 -8.26
N LEU A 24 -7.31 8.13 -7.54
CA LEU A 24 -6.66 7.42 -6.43
C LEU A 24 -6.22 5.99 -6.77
N GLY A 25 -6.49 5.51 -7.99
CA GLY A 25 -6.09 4.19 -8.49
C GLY A 25 -4.60 4.08 -8.86
N GLY A 26 -3.87 5.20 -8.84
CA GLY A 26 -2.45 5.29 -9.19
C GLY A 26 -2.19 5.27 -10.69
N ILE A 27 -0.96 4.91 -11.08
CA ILE A 27 -0.52 4.94 -12.48
C ILE A 27 -0.25 3.51 -12.97
N PRO A 28 -0.85 3.09 -14.10
CA PRO A 28 -0.61 1.77 -14.66
C PRO A 28 0.79 1.65 -15.28
N GLY A 29 1.38 0.47 -15.19
CA GLY A 29 2.71 0.17 -15.76
C GLY A 29 3.88 0.77 -14.98
N ILE A 30 3.64 1.41 -13.84
CA ILE A 30 4.66 2.08 -13.04
C ILE A 30 4.74 1.42 -11.65
N ILE A 31 5.97 1.16 -11.18
CA ILE A 31 6.25 0.57 -9.86
C ILE A 31 6.41 1.66 -8.79
N GLN A 32 7.17 2.72 -9.10
CA GLN A 32 7.54 3.79 -8.17
C GLN A 32 6.93 5.11 -8.61
N ASP A 33 6.73 6.04 -7.67
CA ASP A 33 6.34 7.41 -8.02
C ASP A 33 7.28 7.96 -9.12
N PRO A 34 6.77 8.55 -10.22
CA PRO A 34 7.60 9.14 -11.26
C PRO A 34 8.57 10.22 -10.76
N CYS A 35 8.32 10.82 -9.59
CA CYS A 35 9.17 11.77 -8.91
C CYS A 35 10.27 11.14 -8.06
N TYR A 36 10.26 9.83 -7.81
CA TYR A 36 11.28 9.15 -7.02
C TYR A 36 12.71 9.54 -7.47
N HIS A 37 13.53 10.03 -6.53
CA HIS A 37 14.89 10.53 -6.77
C HIS A 37 14.99 11.70 -7.76
N LYS A 38 13.93 12.51 -7.91
CA LYS A 38 13.93 13.74 -8.72
C LYS A 38 13.62 14.96 -7.86
N GLY A 39 13.80 16.15 -8.42
CA GLY A 39 13.53 17.41 -7.70
C GLY A 39 12.08 17.61 -7.28
N CYS A 40 11.12 16.86 -7.86
CA CYS A 40 9.72 16.87 -7.42
C CYS A 40 9.43 15.93 -6.24
N ASP A 41 10.40 15.12 -5.78
CA ASP A 41 10.31 14.28 -4.59
C ASP A 41 10.33 15.14 -3.31
N SER A 42 9.18 15.71 -3.00
CA SER A 42 9.02 16.73 -1.97
C SER A 42 7.69 16.53 -1.25
N ILE A 43 7.53 17.20 -0.09
CA ILE A 43 6.29 17.10 0.69
C ILE A 43 5.06 17.55 -0.12
N GLN A 44 5.24 18.41 -1.12
CA GLN A 44 4.18 18.86 -2.01
C GLN A 44 3.67 17.75 -2.95
N ASN A 45 4.44 16.69 -3.18
CA ASN A 45 4.06 15.54 -4.01
C ASN A 45 3.43 14.38 -3.21
N ILE A 46 3.10 14.59 -1.93
CA ILE A 46 2.46 13.56 -1.12
C ILE A 46 0.95 13.55 -1.40
N ASN A 47 0.43 12.38 -1.81
CA ASN A 47 -1.00 12.12 -1.81
C ASN A 47 -1.48 11.91 -0.36
N LEU A 48 -2.12 12.93 0.22
CA LEU A 48 -2.56 12.91 1.62
C LEU A 48 -3.53 11.76 1.93
N PHE A 49 -4.46 11.46 1.01
CA PHE A 49 -5.39 10.34 1.18
C PHE A 49 -4.64 9.01 1.27
N GLY A 50 -3.71 8.77 0.33
CA GLY A 50 -2.89 7.56 0.33
C GLY A 50 -2.05 7.43 1.60
N TYR A 51 -1.46 8.55 2.05
CA TYR A 51 -0.68 8.62 3.29
C TYR A 51 -1.52 8.22 4.52
N GLU A 52 -2.69 8.82 4.71
CA GLU A 52 -3.58 8.51 5.84
C GLU A 52 -4.00 7.04 5.86
N LYS A 53 -4.32 6.45 4.70
CA LYS A 53 -4.67 5.04 4.60
C LYS A 53 -3.53 4.11 4.97
N MET A 54 -2.30 4.44 4.57
CA MET A 54 -1.13 3.67 4.95
C MET A 54 -0.85 3.76 6.46
N VAL A 55 -1.01 4.94 7.07
CA VAL A 55 -0.89 5.10 8.53
C VAL A 55 -1.93 4.24 9.26
N GLN A 56 -3.19 4.28 8.83
CA GLN A 56 -4.27 3.48 9.41
C GLN A 56 -4.00 1.97 9.27
N ALA A 57 -3.58 1.53 8.08
CA ALA A 57 -3.26 0.13 7.83
C ALA A 57 -2.07 -0.37 8.67
N ALA A 58 -1.00 0.44 8.80
CA ALA A 58 0.14 0.11 9.63
C ALA A 58 -0.23 0.04 11.11
N ALA A 59 -1.00 1.01 11.62
CA ALA A 59 -1.47 1.01 13.00
C ALA A 59 -2.33 -0.23 13.31
N TYR A 60 -3.27 -0.57 12.42
CA TYR A 60 -4.08 -1.77 12.55
C TYR A 60 -3.23 -3.04 12.57
N ALA A 61 -2.28 -3.18 11.64
CA ALA A 61 -1.42 -4.37 11.58
C ALA A 61 -0.60 -4.54 12.86
N LEU A 62 -0.01 -3.45 13.38
CA LEU A 62 0.74 -3.47 14.64
C LEU A 62 -0.15 -3.86 15.82
N GLU A 63 -1.34 -3.30 15.91
CA GLU A 63 -2.29 -3.59 16.99
C GLU A 63 -2.78 -5.04 16.93
N PHE A 64 -3.22 -5.48 15.76
CA PHE A 64 -3.76 -6.81 15.55
C PHE A 64 -2.72 -7.90 15.83
N LEU A 65 -1.50 -7.73 15.32
CA LEU A 65 -0.41 -8.67 15.54
C LEU A 65 0.13 -8.60 16.98
N GLY A 66 0.20 -7.40 17.56
CA GLY A 66 0.63 -7.20 18.93
C GLY A 66 -0.28 -7.84 19.98
N ARG A 67 -1.54 -8.11 19.63
CA ARG A 67 -2.50 -8.82 20.49
C ARG A 67 -2.49 -10.34 20.35
N GLN A 68 -1.75 -10.91 19.39
CA GLN A 68 -1.71 -12.36 19.22
C GLN A 68 -1.01 -13.00 20.42
N HIS A 69 -1.73 -13.88 21.12
CA HIS A 69 -1.18 -14.62 22.26
C HIS A 69 0.02 -15.48 21.88
N ASP A 70 0.00 -16.04 20.65
CA ASP A 70 1.12 -16.75 20.05
C ASP A 70 1.36 -16.23 18.63
N LEU A 71 2.11 -15.13 18.54
CA LEU A 71 2.47 -14.51 17.27
C LEU A 71 3.29 -15.47 16.37
N LYS A 72 4.11 -16.35 16.96
CA LYS A 72 4.98 -17.25 16.19
C LYS A 72 4.14 -18.31 15.46
N ALA A 73 3.20 -18.93 16.15
CA ALA A 73 2.27 -19.88 15.53
C ALA A 73 1.40 -19.21 14.47
N TRP A 74 0.97 -17.96 14.69
CA TRP A 74 0.21 -17.20 13.69
C TRP A 74 1.03 -16.89 12.43
N LEU A 75 2.28 -16.46 12.58
CA LEU A 75 3.17 -16.13 11.45
C LEU A 75 3.62 -17.37 10.68
N TYR A 76 3.78 -18.50 11.39
CA TYR A 76 4.32 -19.74 10.85
C TYR A 76 3.44 -20.93 11.28
N PRO A 77 2.19 -21.01 10.80
CA PRO A 77 1.33 -22.14 11.12
C PRO A 77 1.98 -23.41 10.56
N SER A 78 2.11 -24.43 11.40
CA SER A 78 2.55 -25.76 10.93
C SER A 78 1.51 -26.27 9.94
N ILE A 79 1.93 -26.44 8.69
CA ILE A 79 1.14 -27.11 7.66
C ILE A 79 1.33 -28.60 7.94
N GLU A 80 0.36 -29.24 8.59
CA GLU A 80 0.23 -30.71 8.59
C GLU A 80 -0.29 -31.18 7.23
#